data_AF-A0A6J6HLV4-F1
#
_entry.id   AF-A0A6J6HLV4-F1
#
_cell.length_a   1.000
_cell.length_b   1.000
_cell.length_c   1.000
_cell.angle_alpha   90.00
_cell.angle_beta   90.00
_cell.angle_gamma   90.00
#
_symmetry.space_group_name_H-M   'P 1'
#
loop_
_entity.id
_entity.type
_entity.pdbx_description
1 polymer ?
#
loop_
_entity_poly.entity_id
_entity_poly.type
_entity_poly.pdbx_seq_one_letter_code
_entity_poly.pdbx_strand_id
1 'polypeptide(L)'
;MISNLLDQVDANRQDKLVLAGTANLARSEGDFGGNITPLLDAIEEQVVLLRLISEMEADQYGVSLLIGSENSVAGLSQASVMVSGYGSQDEPLAKVGLLGPTRMDYSTNIGAVRAIALYLSKSLGA
;
A
#
# COMPACT_ATOMS: atom_id res chain seq x y z
N MET A 1 -14.71 -18.76 21.42
CA MET A 1 -15.78 -17.75 21.62
C MET A 1 -15.22 -16.32 21.63
N ILE A 2 -14.06 -16.08 22.26
CA ILE A 2 -13.38 -14.76 22.24
C ILE A 2 -12.80 -14.41 20.86
N SER A 3 -12.24 -15.39 20.12
CA SER A 3 -11.71 -15.14 18.76
C SER A 3 -12.76 -14.60 17.78
N ASN A 4 -13.97 -15.17 17.76
CA ASN A 4 -15.06 -14.64 16.92
C ASN A 4 -15.47 -13.21 17.29
N LEU A 5 -15.32 -12.82 18.56
CA LEU A 5 -15.65 -11.48 19.03
C LEU A 5 -14.55 -10.49 18.62
N LEU A 6 -13.28 -10.90 18.70
CA LEU A 6 -12.14 -10.14 18.17
C LEU A 6 -12.26 -9.96 16.65
N ASP A 7 -12.60 -11.01 15.90
CA ASP A 7 -12.80 -10.93 14.45
C ASP A 7 -13.96 -9.99 14.08
N GLN A 8 -15.06 -10.00 14.84
CA GLN A 8 -16.16 -9.06 14.64
C GLN A 8 -15.78 -7.60 14.95
N VAL A 9 -14.90 -7.37 15.92
CA VAL A 9 -14.40 -6.04 16.29
C VAL A 9 -13.40 -5.52 15.25
N ASP A 10 -12.49 -6.37 14.78
CA ASP A 10 -11.55 -6.03 13.70
C ASP A 10 -12.27 -5.82 12.36
N ALA A 11 -13.33 -6.59 12.08
CA ALA A 11 -14.19 -6.36 10.93
C ALA A 11 -14.91 -5.00 10.99
N ASN A 12 -15.19 -4.48 12.19
CA ASN A 12 -15.86 -3.20 12.44
C ASN A 12 -14.90 -2.00 12.52
N ARG A 13 -13.57 -2.17 12.49
CA ARG A 13 -12.65 -1.03 12.39
C ARG A 13 -12.94 -0.28 11.09
N GLN A 14 -13.38 0.97 11.23
CA GLN A 14 -13.84 1.79 10.11
C GLN A 14 -12.68 2.25 9.20
N ASP A 15 -11.47 2.39 9.74
CA ASP A 15 -10.30 2.84 8.98
C ASP A 15 -9.30 1.70 8.78
N LYS A 16 -9.57 0.79 7.84
CA LYS A 16 -8.65 -0.31 7.46
C LYS A 16 -7.48 0.18 6.60
N LEU A 17 -7.55 1.41 6.11
CA LEU A 17 -6.59 2.01 5.20
C LEU A 17 -6.44 3.49 5.56
N VAL A 18 -5.20 3.92 5.79
CA VAL A 18 -4.86 5.34 5.99
C VAL A 18 -4.03 5.79 4.80
N LEU A 19 -4.47 6.86 4.14
CA LEU A 19 -3.71 7.49 3.05
C LEU A 19 -3.23 8.88 3.44
N ALA A 20 -2.02 9.18 2.99
CA ALA A 20 -1.43 10.51 3.03
C ALA A 20 -0.80 10.82 1.67
N GLY A 21 -0.62 12.11 1.37
CA GLY A 21 0.06 12.54 0.13
C GLY A 21 -0.82 12.57 -1.12
N THR A 22 -2.15 12.43 -1.02
CA THR A 22 -3.08 12.57 -2.16
C THR A 22 -2.95 13.93 -2.87
N ALA A 23 -2.74 15.01 -2.11
CA ALA A 23 -2.44 16.33 -2.67
C ALA A 23 -1.12 16.38 -3.46
N ASN A 24 -0.15 15.53 -3.11
CA ASN A 24 1.09 15.41 -3.86
C ASN A 24 0.85 14.69 -5.20
N LEU A 25 0.06 13.63 -5.18
CA LEU A 25 -0.36 12.93 -6.40
C LEU A 25 -1.08 13.91 -7.35
N ALA A 26 -2.07 14.64 -6.85
CA ALA A 26 -2.84 15.59 -7.65
C ALA A 26 -1.98 16.67 -8.33
N ARG A 27 -0.89 17.11 -7.70
CA ARG A 27 0.06 18.08 -8.31
C ARG A 27 0.95 17.47 -9.38
N SER A 28 1.11 16.15 -9.37
CA SER A 28 1.93 15.37 -10.30
C SER A 28 1.09 14.68 -11.39
N GLU A 29 -0.06 15.23 -11.78
CA GLU A 29 -0.97 14.64 -12.78
C GLU A 29 -0.26 14.25 -14.10
N GLY A 30 0.70 15.05 -14.55
CA GLY A 30 1.48 14.78 -15.77
C GLY A 30 2.29 13.48 -15.72
N ASP A 31 2.56 12.95 -14.52
CA ASP A 31 3.30 11.71 -14.34
C ASP A 31 2.41 10.46 -14.49
N PHE A 32 1.08 10.62 -14.48
CA PHE A 32 0.07 9.55 -14.58
C PHE A 32 -0.61 9.49 -15.96
N GLY A 33 0.11 9.83 -17.03
CA GLY A 33 -0.45 9.83 -18.39
C GLY A 33 -1.37 11.01 -18.68
N GLY A 34 -1.33 12.06 -17.84
CA GLY A 34 -2.06 13.32 -18.05
C GLY A 34 -3.52 13.31 -17.58
N ASN A 35 -3.94 12.27 -16.85
CA ASN A 35 -5.22 12.24 -16.16
C ASN A 35 -5.09 11.42 -14.86
N ILE A 36 -5.24 12.08 -13.72
CA ILE A 36 -5.11 11.44 -12.41
C ILE A 36 -6.42 10.98 -11.79
N THR A 37 -7.56 11.36 -12.36
CA THR A 37 -8.89 11.02 -11.84
C THR A 37 -9.08 9.52 -11.63
N PRO A 38 -8.73 8.62 -12.57
CA PRO A 38 -8.90 7.17 -12.37
C PRO A 38 -8.13 6.62 -11.18
N LEU A 39 -6.98 7.22 -10.85
CA LEU A 39 -6.20 6.86 -9.69
C LEU A 39 -6.89 7.31 -8.40
N LEU A 40 -7.43 8.54 -8.37
CA LEU A 40 -8.15 9.06 -7.21
C LEU A 40 -9.43 8.27 -6.96
N ASP A 41 -10.18 7.93 -8.01
CA ASP A 41 -11.38 7.07 -7.91
C ASP A 41 -11.02 5.70 -7.30
N ALA A 42 -9.93 5.07 -7.76
CA ALA A 42 -9.46 3.79 -7.24
C ALA A 42 -9.02 3.87 -5.76
N ILE A 43 -8.55 5.03 -5.30
CA ILE A 43 -8.19 5.28 -3.91
C ILE A 43 -9.43 5.42 -3.03
N GLU A 44 -10.50 6.04 -3.55
CA GLU A 44 -11.78 6.13 -2.85
C GLU A 44 -12.42 4.75 -2.65
N GLU A 45 -12.20 3.82 -3.58
CA GLU A 45 -12.57 2.41 -3.46
C GLU A 45 -11.62 1.61 -2.55
N GLN A 46 -11.54 1.98 -1.27
CA GLN A 46 -10.59 1.40 -0.30
C GLN A 46 -10.59 -0.14 -0.24
N VAL A 47 -11.75 -0.78 -0.39
CA VAL A 47 -11.87 -2.25 -0.38
C VAL A 47 -11.12 -2.89 -1.55
N VAL A 48 -11.11 -2.25 -2.72
CA VAL A 48 -10.40 -2.73 -3.90
C VAL A 48 -8.90 -2.62 -3.68
N LEU A 49 -8.42 -1.50 -3.14
CA LEU A 49 -7.00 -1.32 -2.85
C LEU A 49 -6.52 -2.29 -1.76
N LEU A 50 -7.33 -2.53 -0.73
CA LEU A 50 -7.01 -3.50 0.32
C LEU A 50 -6.90 -4.93 -0.23
N ARG A 51 -7.79 -5.32 -1.14
CA ARG A 51 -7.71 -6.64 -1.81
C ARG A 51 -6.44 -6.76 -2.63
N LEU A 52 -6.14 -5.76 -3.47
CA LEU A 52 -4.89 -5.70 -4.23
C LEU A 52 -3.67 -5.90 -3.31
N ILE A 53 -3.58 -5.10 -2.25
CA ILE A 53 -2.48 -5.15 -1.29
C ILE A 53 -2.41 -6.50 -0.56
N SER A 54 -3.56 -7.14 -0.28
CA SER A 54 -3.59 -8.45 0.39
C SER A 54 -3.09 -9.59 -0.50
N GLU A 55 -3.30 -9.49 -1.81
CA GLU A 55 -2.86 -10.48 -2.81
C GLU A 55 -1.38 -10.30 -3.20
N MET A 56 -0.79 -9.13 -2.91
CA MET A 56 0.63 -8.88 -3.16
C MET A 56 1.53 -9.72 -2.26
N GLU A 57 2.38 -10.53 -2.89
CA GLU A 57 3.43 -11.32 -2.25
C GLU A 57 4.74 -10.52 -2.16
N ALA A 58 5.45 -10.66 -1.03
CA ALA A 58 6.72 -9.98 -0.81
C ALA A 58 7.86 -10.75 -1.47
N ASP A 59 8.83 -10.03 -2.02
CA ASP A 59 10.07 -10.60 -2.51
C ASP A 59 11.02 -10.99 -1.37
N GLN A 60 12.22 -11.47 -1.74
CA GLN A 60 13.29 -11.84 -0.79
C GLN A 60 13.78 -10.67 0.10
N TYR A 61 13.43 -9.43 -0.23
CA TYR A 61 13.79 -8.23 0.52
C TYR A 61 12.64 -7.70 1.40
N GLY A 62 11.50 -8.40 1.44
CA GLY A 62 10.33 -8.06 2.24
C GLY A 62 9.46 -6.95 1.63
N VAL A 63 9.56 -6.74 0.30
CA VAL A 63 8.79 -5.72 -0.42
C VAL A 63 8.00 -6.35 -1.54
N SER A 64 6.75 -5.94 -1.70
CA SER A 64 5.93 -6.23 -2.86
C SER A 64 5.83 -5.00 -3.74
N LEU A 65 5.94 -5.19 -5.06
CA LEU A 65 5.88 -4.12 -6.04
C LEU A 65 5.01 -4.55 -7.23
N LEU A 66 4.06 -3.69 -7.61
CA LEU A 66 3.29 -3.80 -8.84
C LEU A 66 3.47 -2.52 -9.66
N ILE A 67 3.73 -2.65 -10.95
CA ILE A 67 4.05 -1.53 -11.84
C ILE A 67 3.04 -1.45 -12.98
N GLY A 68 2.29 -0.36 -13.01
CA GLY A 68 1.42 0.02 -14.10
C GLY A 68 0.48 -1.11 -14.55
N SER A 69 0.78 -1.72 -15.70
CA SER A 69 -0.01 -2.81 -16.29
C SER A 69 -0.07 -4.10 -15.47
N GLU A 70 0.79 -4.26 -14.46
CA GLU A 70 0.72 -5.39 -13.53
C GLU A 70 -0.42 -5.24 -12.51
N ASN A 71 -0.94 -4.02 -12.32
CA ASN A 71 -2.06 -3.79 -11.41
C ASN A 71 -3.34 -4.40 -11.98
N SER A 72 -4.01 -5.24 -11.18
CA SER A 72 -5.33 -5.78 -11.51
C SER A 72 -6.45 -4.72 -11.47
N VAL A 73 -6.17 -3.56 -10.86
CA VAL A 73 -7.09 -2.42 -10.75
C VAL A 73 -6.85 -1.44 -11.89
N ALA A 74 -7.84 -1.25 -12.77
CA ALA A 74 -7.71 -0.42 -13.98
C ALA A 74 -7.25 1.03 -13.69
N GLY A 75 -7.74 1.63 -12.61
CA GLY A 75 -7.36 2.99 -12.18
C GLY A 75 -5.89 3.12 -11.76
N LEU A 76 -5.20 2.01 -11.51
CA LEU A 76 -3.78 1.98 -11.14
C LEU A 76 -2.85 1.62 -12.30
N SER A 77 -3.37 1.51 -13.52
CA SER A 77 -2.58 1.15 -14.71
C SER A 77 -1.42 2.10 -15.05
N GLN A 78 -1.47 3.34 -14.54
CA GLN A 78 -0.41 4.35 -14.66
C GLN A 78 0.34 4.60 -13.35
N ALA A 79 0.07 3.82 -12.32
CA ALA A 79 0.67 3.93 -11.00
C ALA A 79 1.53 2.71 -10.68
N SER A 80 2.48 2.89 -9.77
CA SER A 80 3.20 1.82 -9.09
C SER A 80 2.75 1.75 -7.65
N VAL A 81 2.51 0.54 -7.17
CA VAL A 81 2.13 0.24 -5.78
C VAL A 81 3.26 -0.54 -5.15
N MET A 82 3.85 0.01 -4.09
CA MET A 82 4.93 -0.61 -3.34
C MET A 82 4.49 -0.78 -1.89
N VAL A 83 4.59 -1.98 -1.34
CA VAL A 83 4.21 -2.26 0.05
C VAL A 83 5.25 -3.13 0.74
N SER A 84 5.38 -2.97 2.05
CA SER A 84 6.19 -3.81 2.92
C SER A 84 5.43 -4.08 4.21
N GLY A 85 5.50 -5.32 4.70
CA GLY A 85 4.90 -5.70 5.98
C GLY A 85 5.72 -5.19 7.15
N TYR A 86 5.06 -4.76 8.22
CA TYR A 86 5.67 -4.47 9.51
C TYR A 86 4.98 -5.27 10.62
N GLY A 87 5.72 -5.57 11.70
CA GLY A 87 5.33 -6.47 12.77
C GLY A 87 6.39 -7.54 13.03
N SER A 88 5.96 -8.64 13.65
CA SER A 88 6.82 -9.80 13.94
C SER A 88 7.20 -10.54 12.65
N GLN A 89 8.37 -11.18 12.64
CA GLN A 89 8.85 -11.89 11.44
C GLN A 89 7.91 -13.04 11.00
N ASP A 90 7.29 -13.72 11.96
CA ASP A 90 6.40 -14.85 11.68
C ASP A 90 4.94 -14.43 11.43
N GLU A 91 4.55 -13.22 11.86
CA GLU A 91 3.17 -12.72 11.76
C GLU A 91 3.18 -11.18 11.57
N PRO A 92 3.15 -10.69 10.31
CA PRO A 92 3.11 -9.26 10.05
C PRO A 92 1.79 -8.66 10.56
N LEU A 93 1.90 -7.57 11.31
CA LEU A 93 0.76 -6.87 11.93
C LEU A 93 -0.04 -6.08 10.89
N ALA A 94 0.65 -5.43 9.95
CA ALA A 94 0.04 -4.62 8.88
C ALA A 94 1.06 -4.33 7.77
N LYS A 95 0.61 -3.67 6.70
CA LYS A 95 1.45 -3.25 5.56
C LYS A 95 1.55 -1.73 5.51
N VAL A 96 2.73 -1.22 5.13
CA VAL A 96 3.01 0.19 4.84
C VAL A 96 3.56 0.30 3.43
N GLY A 97 3.27 1.38 2.71
CA GLY A 97 3.64 1.47 1.31
C GLY A 97 3.64 2.86 0.72
N LEU A 98 3.98 2.92 -0.56
CA LEU A 98 3.99 4.11 -1.38
C LEU A 98 3.24 3.84 -2.68
N LEU A 99 2.49 4.86 -3.11
CA LEU A 99 1.86 4.92 -4.42
C LEU A 99 2.50 6.07 -5.20
N GLY A 100 2.94 5.80 -6.42
CA GLY A 100 3.63 6.78 -7.26
C GLY A 100 3.48 6.49 -8.75
N PRO A 101 4.03 7.34 -9.63
CA PRO A 101 4.01 7.09 -11.07
C PRO A 101 4.95 5.94 -11.46
N THR A 102 4.74 5.37 -12.65
CA THR A 102 5.59 4.29 -13.20
C THR A 102 7.04 4.69 -13.48
N ARG A 103 7.33 6.00 -13.50
CA ARG A 103 8.68 6.54 -13.72
C ARG A 103 9.35 7.04 -12.43
N MET A 104 8.94 6.53 -11.27
CA MET A 104 9.52 6.90 -9.98
C MET A 104 10.91 6.29 -9.76
N ASP A 105 11.69 6.86 -8.83
CA ASP A 105 12.95 6.25 -8.36
C ASP A 105 12.67 5.06 -7.43
N TYR A 106 12.57 3.87 -8.02
CA TYR A 106 12.33 2.63 -7.28
C TYR A 106 13.41 2.33 -6.25
N SER A 107 14.68 2.62 -6.55
CA SER A 107 15.79 2.26 -5.65
C SER A 107 15.70 3.02 -4.32
N THR A 108 15.46 4.33 -4.40
CA THR A 108 15.25 5.19 -3.23
C THR A 108 13.97 4.80 -2.50
N ASN A 109 12.88 4.57 -3.23
CA ASN A 109 11.57 4.27 -2.63
C ASN A 109 11.54 2.91 -1.92
N ILE A 110 12.17 1.87 -2.48
CA ILE A 110 12.34 0.56 -1.82
C ILE A 110 13.10 0.73 -0.51
N GLY A 111 14.20 1.48 -0.53
CA GLY A 111 14.98 1.77 0.68
C GLY A 111 14.14 2.47 1.76
N ALA A 112 13.39 3.50 1.37
CA ALA A 112 12.55 4.28 2.27
C ALA A 112 11.42 3.45 2.89
N VAL A 113 10.63 2.73 2.08
CA VAL A 113 9.52 1.90 2.56
C VAL A 113 10.02 0.82 3.51
N ARG A 114 11.14 0.16 3.19
CA ARG A 114 11.76 -0.84 4.08
C ARG A 114 12.22 -0.24 5.40
N ALA A 115 12.87 0.92 5.37
CA ALA A 115 13.33 1.59 6.58
C ALA A 115 12.15 1.96 7.50
N ILE A 116 11.05 2.45 6.92
CA ILE A 116 9.83 2.78 7.65
C ILE A 116 9.20 1.51 8.22
N ALA A 117 9.08 0.44 7.45
CA ALA A 117 8.53 -0.83 7.91
C ALA A 117 9.35 -1.39 9.09
N LEU A 118 10.68 -1.40 9.00
CA LEU A 118 11.57 -1.81 10.10
C LEU A 118 11.40 -0.94 11.35
N TYR A 119 11.27 0.38 11.16
CA TYR A 119 11.04 1.31 12.26
C TYR A 119 9.70 1.07 12.96
N LEU A 120 8.63 0.84 12.18
CA LEU A 120 7.31 0.50 12.70
C LEU A 120 7.31 -0.85 13.40
N SER A 121 7.96 -1.88 12.84
CA SER A 121 8.13 -3.17 13.51
C SER A 121 8.84 -3.02 14.86
N LYS A 122 9.89 -2.20 14.93
CA LYS A 122 10.62 -1.96 16.19
C LYS A 122 9.78 -1.18 17.22
N SER A 123 8.93 -0.27 16.76
CA SER A 123 8.16 0.63 17.64
C SER A 123 6.84 0.03 18.10
N LEU A 124 6.21 -0.81 17.27
CA LEU A 124 4.86 -1.35 17.44
C LEU A 124 4.82 -2.88 17.55
N GLY A 125 5.85 -3.58 17.06
CA GLY A 125 5.94 -5.05 17.04
C GLY A 125 6.69 -5.65 18.23
N ALA A 126 6.61 -5.02 19.40
CA ALA A 126 7.07 -5.59 20.67
C ALA A 126 5.92 -6.35 21.37
#